data_AF-A0A497JMF1-F1
#
_entry.id   AF-A0A497JMF1-F1
#
_cell.length_a   1.000
_cell.length_b   1.000
_cell.length_c   1.000
_cell.angle_alpha   90.00
_cell.angle_beta   90.00
_cell.angle_gamma   90.00
#
_symmetry.space_group_name_H-M   'P 1'
#
loop_
_entity.id
_entity.type
_entity.pdbx_description
1 polymer ?
#
loop_
_entity_poly.entity_id
_entity_poly.type
_entity_poly.pdbx_seq_one_letter_code
_entity_poly.pdbx_strand_id
1 'polypeptide(L)' 'MRHILIFTVFFFTFMCASILISTPIFPGSLFTNLFSNSQLAEYSLYLTAIINGLAYSLLFGCVFVWVSKKLVQD' A
#
# COMPACT_ATOMS: atom_id res chain seq x y z
N MET A 1 10.39 -14.46 -9.54
CA MET A 1 10.85 -14.38 -8.13
C MET A 1 11.35 -13.00 -7.72
N ARG A 2 12.36 -12.40 -8.36
CA ARG A 2 12.96 -11.10 -7.93
C ARG A 2 11.95 -9.94 -7.81
N HIS A 3 11.05 -9.79 -8.78
CA HIS A 3 10.03 -8.73 -8.75
C HIS A 3 9.00 -8.90 -7.62
N ILE A 4 8.70 -10.14 -7.24
CA ILE A 4 7.79 -10.45 -6.13
C ILE A 4 8.44 -10.04 -4.81
N LEU A 5 9.74 -10.31 -4.62
CA LEU A 5 10.46 -9.89 -3.41
C LEU A 5 10.47 -8.37 -3.24
N ILE A 6 10.72 -7.63 -4.33
CA ILE A 6 10.72 -6.16 -4.31
C ILE A 6 9.33 -5.64 -3.96
N PHE A 7 8.28 -6.21 -4.57
CA PHE A 7 6.90 -5.87 -4.25
C PHE A 7 6.58 -6.15 -2.77
N THR A 8 6.99 -7.30 -2.24
CA THR A 8 6.78 -7.66 -0.83
C THR A 8 7.47 -6.67 0.11
N VAL A 9 8.70 -6.23 -0.20
CA VAL A 9 9.41 -5.22 0.60
C VAL A 9 8.66 -3.89 0.59
N PHE A 10 8.21 -3.43 -0.58
CA PHE A 10 7.38 -2.23 -0.67
C PHE A 10 6.09 -2.40 0.13
N PHE A 11 5.44 -3.56 0.05
CA PHE A 11 4.19 -3.84 0.75
C PHE A 11 4.34 -3.70 2.25
N PHE A 12 5.31 -4.38 2.85
CA PHE A 12 5.55 -4.28 4.29
C PHE A 12 5.97 -2.87 4.70
N THR A 13 6.78 -2.18 3.90
CA THR A 13 7.20 -0.81 4.19
C THR A 13 6.01 0.14 4.25
N PHE A 14 5.14 0.13 3.25
CA PHE A 14 3.98 1.01 3.18
C PHE A 14 2.87 0.60 4.16
N MET A 15 2.70 -0.70 4.42
CA MET A 15 1.77 -1.18 5.44
C MET A 15 2.19 -0.72 6.83
N CYS A 16 3.46 -0.92 7.22
CA CYS A 16 4.00 -0.45 8.49
C CYS A 16 3.88 1.07 8.60
N ALA A 17 4.30 1.81 7.57
CA ALA A 17 4.17 3.27 7.56
C ALA A 17 2.72 3.71 7.77
N SER A 18 1.75 3.05 7.13
CA SER A 18 0.33 3.37 7.28
C SER A 18 -0.23 3.03 8.67
N ILE A 19 0.37 2.10 9.42
CA ILE A 19 0.01 1.82 10.82
C ILE A 19 0.59 2.88 11.75
N LEU A 20 1.83 3.32 11.48
CA LEU A 20 2.50 4.34 12.31
C LEU A 20 1.89 5.73 12.14
N ILE A 21 1.31 6.02 10.97
CA ILE A 21 0.69 7.31 10.69
C ILE A 21 -0.71 7.34 11.35
N SER A 22 -0.91 8.29 12.28
CA SER A 22 -2.17 8.41 13.03
C SER A 22 -3.37 8.89 12.19
N THR A 23 -3.16 9.23 10.92
CA THR A 23 -4.21 9.71 10.01
C THR A 23 -4.40 8.74 8.84
N PRO A 24 -5.65 8.37 8.51
CA PRO A 24 -5.91 7.48 7.40
C PRO A 24 -5.49 8.15 6.08
N ILE A 25 -4.57 7.52 5.36
CA ILE A 25 -4.05 8.01 4.07
C ILE A 25 -4.93 7.47 2.95
N PHE A 26 -5.20 8.29 1.94
CA PHE A 26 -5.83 7.86 0.69
C PHE A 26 -4.96 6.78 0.00
N PRO A 27 -5.52 5.75 -0.65
CA PRO A 27 -6.94 5.47 -0.84
C PRO A 27 -7.61 4.73 0.34
N GLY A 28 -6.86 4.24 1.33
CA GLY A 28 -7.40 3.51 2.47
C GLY A 28 -8.44 4.27 3.28
N SER A 29 -8.32 5.60 3.38
CA SER A 29 -9.29 6.48 4.05
C SER A 29 -10.69 6.49 3.45
N LEU A 30 -10.86 6.08 2.19
CA LEU A 30 -12.20 5.90 1.61
C LEU A 30 -12.95 4.76 2.29
N PHE A 31 -12.23 3.72 2.67
CA PHE A 31 -12.79 2.54 3.30
C PHE A 31 -13.08 2.78 4.78
N THR A 32 -12.31 3.61 5.48
CA THR A 32 -12.64 4.00 6.86
C THR A 32 -14.02 4.67 6.93
N ASN A 33 -14.34 5.54 5.97
CA ASN A 33 -15.64 6.22 5.93
C ASN A 33 -16.78 5.29 5.49
N LEU A 34 -16.48 4.27 4.68
CA LEU A 34 -17.48 3.29 4.26
C LEU A 34 -17.82 2.30 5.38
N PHE A 35 -16.83 1.91 6.18
CA PHE A 35 -16.98 0.92 7.25
C PHE A 35 -17.27 1.51 8.64
N SER A 36 -17.26 2.85 8.78
CA SER A 36 -17.50 3.53 10.06
C SER A 36 -18.83 3.19 10.74
N ASN A 37 -19.85 2.79 9.97
CA ASN A 37 -21.18 2.41 10.46
C ASN A 37 -21.37 0.88 10.62
N SER A 38 -20.30 0.09 10.49
CA SER A 38 -20.36 -1.37 10.54
C SER A 38 -19.51 -1.93 11.68
N GLN A 39 -19.73 -3.20 12.04
CA GLN A 39 -18.88 -3.95 12.99
C GLN A 39 -17.40 -4.00 12.59
N LEU A 40 -17.07 -3.62 11.35
CA LEU A 40 -15.70 -3.56 10.82
C LEU A 40 -14.96 -2.28 11.23
N ALA A 41 -15.59 -1.35 11.95
CA ALA A 41 -14.95 -0.14 12.44
C ALA A 41 -13.70 -0.43 13.30
N GLU A 42 -13.71 -1.49 14.10
CA GLU A 42 -12.56 -1.93 14.92
C GLU A 42 -11.37 -2.40 14.06
N TYR A 43 -11.63 -2.91 12.86
CA TYR A 43 -10.60 -3.35 11.92
C TYR A 43 -10.23 -2.29 10.89
N SER A 44 -10.86 -1.11 10.95
CA SER A 44 -10.67 -0.04 9.97
C SER A 44 -9.20 0.37 9.82
N LEU A 45 -8.44 0.42 10.92
CA LEU A 45 -7.00 0.73 10.90
C LEU A 45 -6.21 -0.31 10.11
N TYR A 46 -6.40 -1.61 10.41
CA TYR A 46 -5.68 -2.69 9.74
C TYR A 46 -6.08 -2.81 8.26
N LEU A 47 -7.36 -2.66 7.94
CA LEU A 47 -7.85 -2.67 6.56
C LEU A 47 -7.26 -1.52 5.76
N THR A 48 -7.23 -0.31 6.33
CA THR A 48 -6.61 0.87 5.70
C THR A 48 -5.13 0.62 5.45
N ALA A 49 -4.41 0.06 6.41
CA ALA A 49 -3.00 -0.25 6.27
C ALA A 49 -2.72 -1.28 5.17
N ILE A 50 -3.53 -2.34 5.07
CA ILE A 50 -3.40 -3.35 4.02
C ILE A 50 -3.68 -2.74 2.64
N ILE A 51 -4.76 -1.96 2.52
CA ILE A 51 -5.15 -1.32 1.26
C ILE A 51 -4.08 -0.34 0.80
N ASN A 52 -3.56 0.48 1.72
CA ASN A 52 -2.45 1.40 1.44
C ASN A 52 -1.19 0.63 1.05
N GLY A 53 -0.83 -0.42 1.81
CA GLY A 53 0.28 -1.30 1.48
C GLY A 53 0.20 -1.83 0.05
N LEU A 54 -0.96 -2.34 -0.36
CA LEU A 54 -1.17 -2.85 -1.72
C LEU A 54 -1.12 -1.73 -2.78
N ALA A 55 -1.86 -0.64 -2.58
CA ALA A 55 -1.96 0.45 -3.54
C ALA A 55 -0.60 1.10 -3.81
N TYR A 56 0.12 1.48 -2.75
CA TYR A 56 1.42 2.11 -2.88
C TYR A 56 2.47 1.15 -3.42
N SER A 57 2.44 -0.12 -3.06
CA SER A 57 3.38 -1.11 -3.61
C SER A 57 3.15 -1.40 -5.08
N LEU A 58 1.90 -1.37 -5.53
CA LEU A 58 1.59 -1.48 -6.96
C LEU A 58 2.10 -0.25 -7.71
N LEU A 59 1.81 0.96 -7.22
CA LEU A 59 2.28 2.20 -7.83
C LEU A 59 3.80 2.25 -7.93
N PHE A 60 4.50 2.07 -6.81
CA PHE A 60 5.96 2.07 -6.78
C PHE A 60 6.55 0.88 -7.53
N GLY A 61 5.93 -0.30 -7.47
CA GLY A 61 6.33 -1.47 -8.24
C GLY A 61 6.25 -1.23 -9.75
N CYS A 62 5.17 -0.62 -10.24
CA CYS A 62 5.03 -0.23 -11.64
C CYS A 62 6.08 0.79 -12.06
N VAL A 63 6.30 1.84 -11.26
CA VAL A 63 7.35 2.84 -11.51
C VAL A 63 8.73 2.18 -11.51
N PHE A 64 9.02 1.32 -10.55
CA PHE A 64 10.29 0.61 -10.45
C PHE A 64 10.53 -0.27 -11.68
N VAL A 65 9.53 -1.03 -12.13
CA VAL A 65 9.62 -1.85 -13.35
C VAL A 65 9.85 -0.96 -14.57
N TRP A 66 9.14 0.15 -14.68
CA TRP A 66 9.28 1.08 -15.80
C TRP A 66 10.69 1.71 -15.85
N VAL A 67 11.18 2.22 -14.71
CA VAL A 67 12.55 2.76 -14.58
C VAL A 67 13.59 1.68 -14.87
N SER A 68 13.42 0.47 -14.33
CA SER A 68 14.35 -0.64 -14.57
C SER A 68 14.43 -1.02 -16.05
N LYS A 69 13.29 -0.99 -16.77
CA LYS A 69 13.28 -1.25 -18.21
C LYS A 69 14.04 -0.18 -18.98
N LYS A 70 13.85 1.09 -18.60
CA LYS A 70 14.54 2.22 -19.24
C LYS A 70 16.06 2.14 -19.03
N LEU A 71 16.51 1.87 -17.81
CA LEU A 71 17.93 1.77 -17.46
C LEU A 71 18.66 0.58 -18.11
N VAL A 72 17.94 -0.43 -18.60
CA VAL A 72 18.53 -1.58 -19.31
C VAL A 72 18.61 -1.32 -20.83
N GLN A 73 17.89 -0.34 -21.35
CA GLN A 73 17.88 0.02 -22.76
C GLN A 73 18.90 1.11 -23.14
N ASP A 74 19.51 1.77 -22.15
CA ASP A 74 20.66 2.67 -22.30
C ASP A 74 21.97 1.91 -22.03
#